data_AF-A0A4W6EPA1-F1
#
_entry.id   AF-A0A4W6EPA1-F1
#
_cell.length_a   1.000
_cell.length_b   1.000
_cell.length_c   1.000
_cell.angle_alpha   90.00
_cell.angle_beta   90.00
_cell.angle_gamma   90.00
#
_symmetry.space_group_name_H-M   'P 1'
#
loop_
_entity.id
_entity.type
_entity.pdbx_description
1 polymer ?
#
loop_
_entity_poly.entity_id
_entity_poly.type
_entity_poly.pdbx_seq_one_letter_code
_entity_poly.pdbx_strand_id
1 'polypeptide(L)'
;MGLLERCQELFKTSNLYEVLGITKEAAEAEIRRSYYKVSLKVHPDRAPEDPLATEKFQVLGKLYAVLSDKEQRAVYDEQGVVDEESDVLSQDRCWEDYWRLLFPKITVQDILEFEKKYKGSEEERQDVIQLYVQHQGDMDAITASALCCSQEDEPRLCSIIQAAIDSEEVTAFPAFTRESEKKKRARRKRADRERQEAEEMQKEMGLGDQDDSLVMMLKVTGAYTRLAGCCFLFFPSITFPCLFFSSKDRHPESRILIVSYPTWKQNTPKKMGNLKGDEEEKSEKRTGSGYSR
;
A
#
# COMPACT_ATOMS: atom_id res chain seq x y z
N MET A 1 27.11 -2.32 -16.17
CA MET A 1 26.37 -3.22 -15.25
C MET A 1 25.14 -3.69 -15.97
N GLY A 2 25.25 -4.88 -16.54
CA GLY A 2 24.18 -5.52 -17.31
C GLY A 2 23.02 -5.98 -16.43
N LEU A 3 21.91 -6.39 -17.04
CA LEU A 3 20.69 -6.81 -16.34
C LEU A 3 20.95 -7.99 -15.41
N LEU A 4 21.68 -9.01 -15.87
CA LEU A 4 21.99 -10.21 -15.09
C LEU A 4 22.91 -9.90 -13.90
N GLU A 5 23.87 -8.99 -14.10
CA GLU A 5 24.77 -8.53 -13.03
C GLU A 5 23.98 -7.78 -11.94
N ARG A 6 23.07 -6.88 -12.34
CA ARG A 6 22.20 -6.18 -11.40
C ARG A 6 21.26 -7.12 -10.65
N CYS A 7 20.77 -8.17 -11.32
CA CYS A 7 19.98 -9.22 -10.65
C CYS A 7 20.82 -9.94 -9.58
N GLN A 8 22.08 -10.26 -9.89
CA GLN A 8 23.00 -10.87 -8.96
C GLN A 8 23.30 -9.97 -7.74
N GLU A 9 23.44 -8.66 -7.93
CA GLU A 9 23.70 -7.72 -6.83
C GLU A 9 22.47 -7.51 -5.94
N LEU A 10 21.29 -7.33 -6.55
CA LEU A 10 20.08 -6.91 -5.84
C LEU A 10 19.26 -8.10 -5.29
N PHE A 11 19.22 -9.21 -6.02
CA PHE A 11 18.42 -10.40 -5.71
C PHE A 11 19.28 -11.63 -5.39
N LYS A 12 20.61 -11.51 -5.44
CA LYS A 12 21.58 -12.60 -5.16
C LYS A 12 21.50 -13.79 -6.12
N THR A 13 20.82 -13.63 -7.25
CA THR A 13 20.74 -14.63 -8.32
C THR A 13 20.80 -13.95 -9.69
N SER A 14 21.49 -14.58 -10.64
CA SER A 14 21.55 -14.16 -12.04
C SER A 14 20.45 -14.80 -12.89
N ASN A 15 19.70 -15.76 -12.34
CA ASN A 15 18.63 -16.46 -13.04
C ASN A 15 17.31 -15.67 -12.95
N LEU A 16 16.78 -15.25 -14.10
CA LEU A 16 15.57 -14.42 -14.15
C LEU A 16 14.33 -15.13 -13.57
N TYR A 17 14.25 -16.46 -13.73
CA TYR A 17 13.15 -17.27 -13.21
C TYR A 17 13.19 -17.38 -11.68
N GLU A 18 14.38 -17.47 -11.09
CA GLU A 18 14.57 -17.52 -9.65
C GLU A 18 14.23 -16.19 -8.96
N VAL A 19 14.53 -15.06 -9.61
CA VAL A 19 14.10 -13.73 -9.12
C VAL A 19 12.58 -13.67 -9.00
N LEU A 20 11.86 -14.26 -9.95
CA LEU A 20 10.39 -14.38 -9.90
C LEU A 20 9.91 -15.56 -9.05
N GLY A 21 10.76 -16.47 -8.61
CA GLY A 21 10.37 -17.68 -7.87
C GLY A 21 9.51 -18.65 -8.68
N ILE A 22 9.75 -18.76 -9.98
CA ILE A 22 9.03 -19.66 -10.91
C ILE A 22 10.01 -20.60 -11.62
N THR A 23 9.48 -21.62 -12.30
CA THR A 23 10.30 -22.52 -13.12
C THR A 23 10.41 -22.04 -14.58
N LYS A 24 11.37 -22.58 -15.33
CA LYS A 24 11.58 -22.26 -16.74
C LYS A 24 10.37 -22.64 -17.61
N GLU A 25 9.59 -23.63 -17.20
CA GLU A 25 8.40 -24.14 -17.88
C GLU A 25 7.12 -23.34 -17.54
N ALA A 26 7.23 -22.29 -16.71
CA ALA A 26 6.09 -21.50 -16.27
C ALA A 26 5.32 -20.88 -17.45
N ALA A 27 3.99 -20.96 -17.37
CA ALA A 27 3.10 -20.34 -18.35
C ALA A 27 3.14 -18.80 -18.25
N GLU A 28 2.79 -18.11 -19.33
CA GLU A 28 2.77 -16.63 -19.37
C GLU A 28 1.90 -16.03 -18.26
N ALA A 29 0.77 -16.66 -17.95
CA ALA A 29 -0.10 -16.26 -16.85
C ALA A 29 0.57 -16.40 -15.48
N GLU A 30 1.44 -17.39 -15.30
CA GLU A 30 2.18 -17.61 -14.05
C GLU A 30 3.31 -16.59 -13.90
N ILE A 31 4.03 -16.26 -14.98
CA ILE A 31 5.03 -15.18 -15.01
C ILE A 31 4.39 -13.86 -14.58
N ARG A 32 3.24 -13.51 -15.16
CA ARG A 32 2.50 -12.30 -14.81
C ARG A 32 2.06 -12.28 -13.36
N ARG A 33 1.55 -13.40 -12.84
CA ARG A 33 1.15 -13.53 -11.42
C ARG A 33 2.34 -13.43 -10.47
N SER A 34 3.48 -14.00 -10.83
CA SER A 34 4.64 -13.97 -9.93
C SER A 34 5.32 -12.61 -9.94
N TYR A 35 5.45 -11.99 -11.12
CA TYR A 35 5.88 -10.60 -11.24
C TYR A 35 5.04 -9.69 -10.36
N TYR A 36 3.72 -9.81 -10.42
CA TYR A 36 2.79 -9.07 -9.56
C TYR A 36 3.08 -9.24 -8.06
N LYS A 37 3.38 -10.47 -7.61
CA LYS A 37 3.68 -10.74 -6.19
C LYS A 37 5.00 -10.12 -5.76
N VAL A 38 6.04 -10.24 -6.57
CA VAL A 38 7.38 -9.73 -6.24
C VAL A 38 7.40 -8.21 -6.31
N SER A 39 6.70 -7.64 -7.26
CA SER A 39 6.67 -6.21 -7.48
C SER A 39 6.01 -5.44 -6.34
N LEU A 40 4.98 -6.01 -5.71
CA LEU A 40 4.41 -5.47 -4.47
C LEU A 40 5.39 -5.47 -3.29
N LYS A 41 6.34 -6.41 -3.25
CA LYS A 41 7.34 -6.49 -2.16
C LYS A 41 8.45 -5.45 -2.32
N VAL A 42 8.84 -5.13 -3.55
CA VAL A 42 9.92 -4.19 -3.85
C VAL A 42 9.42 -2.78 -4.20
N HIS A 43 8.12 -2.52 -4.09
CA HIS A 43 7.55 -1.22 -4.41
C HIS A 43 8.04 -0.16 -3.41
N PRO A 44 8.53 1.00 -3.86
CA PRO A 44 9.13 2.02 -2.98
C PRO A 44 8.15 2.55 -1.91
N ASP A 45 6.85 2.60 -2.22
CA ASP A 45 5.82 2.98 -1.24
C ASP A 45 5.60 1.94 -0.13
N ARG A 46 5.80 0.65 -0.42
CA ARG A 46 5.57 -0.45 0.54
C ARG A 46 6.84 -0.86 1.26
N ALA A 47 8.01 -0.53 0.73
CA ALA A 47 9.32 -0.80 1.30
C ALA A 47 10.13 0.49 1.52
N PRO A 48 9.65 1.45 2.33
CA PRO A 48 10.35 2.71 2.57
C PRO A 48 11.69 2.52 3.31
N GLU A 49 11.86 1.39 4.01
CA GLU A 49 13.07 1.04 4.76
C GLU A 49 14.20 0.52 3.84
N ASP A 50 13.91 0.14 2.60
CA ASP A 50 14.90 -0.38 1.65
C ASP A 50 15.34 0.72 0.68
N PRO A 51 16.55 1.30 0.84
CA PRO A 51 17.04 2.36 -0.03
C PRO A 51 17.24 1.88 -1.49
N LEU A 52 17.30 0.57 -1.72
CA LEU A 52 17.44 -0.04 -3.04
C LEU A 52 16.09 -0.47 -3.65
N ALA A 53 14.96 -0.21 -2.99
CA ALA A 53 13.63 -0.60 -3.49
C ALA A 53 13.37 -0.08 -4.91
N THR A 54 13.70 1.18 -5.18
CA THR A 54 13.55 1.80 -6.51
C THR A 54 14.37 1.07 -7.57
N GLU A 55 15.62 0.71 -7.26
CA GLU A 55 16.50 0.03 -8.21
C GLU A 55 16.07 -1.42 -8.44
N LYS A 56 15.70 -2.14 -7.37
CA LYS A 56 15.10 -3.48 -7.42
C LYS A 56 13.86 -3.48 -8.29
N PHE A 57 13.00 -2.47 -8.15
CA PHE A 57 11.79 -2.34 -8.93
C PHE A 57 12.08 -2.11 -10.42
N GLN A 58 13.02 -1.23 -10.75
CA GLN A 58 13.45 -1.00 -12.14
C GLN A 58 14.02 -2.26 -12.78
N VAL A 59 14.87 -3.00 -12.05
CA VAL A 59 15.47 -4.25 -12.53
C VAL A 59 14.42 -5.35 -12.70
N LEU A 60 13.49 -5.47 -11.76
CA LEU A 60 12.37 -6.42 -11.86
C LEU A 60 11.50 -6.13 -13.09
N GLY A 61 11.27 -4.86 -13.39
CA GLY A 61 10.56 -4.42 -14.57
C GLY A 61 11.24 -4.84 -15.88
N LYS A 62 12.55 -4.62 -15.99
CA LYS A 62 13.36 -5.06 -17.15
C LYS A 62 13.39 -6.58 -17.29
N LEU A 63 13.51 -7.29 -16.19
CA LEU A 63 13.44 -8.74 -16.17
C LEU A 63 12.10 -9.26 -16.73
N TYR A 64 11.00 -8.68 -16.27
CA TYR A 64 9.67 -9.06 -16.76
C TYR A 64 9.49 -8.72 -18.25
N ALA A 65 10.05 -7.60 -18.71
CA ALA A 65 10.05 -7.24 -20.12
C ALA A 65 10.69 -8.34 -21.00
N VAL A 66 11.79 -8.95 -20.55
CA VAL A 66 12.44 -10.08 -21.24
C VAL A 66 11.59 -11.34 -21.18
N LEU A 67 11.08 -11.72 -20.00
CA LEU A 67 10.34 -12.98 -19.83
C LEU A 67 8.91 -12.96 -20.39
N SER A 68 8.31 -11.78 -20.53
CA SER A 68 6.96 -11.62 -21.10
C SER A 68 6.96 -11.64 -22.63
N ASP A 69 8.07 -11.26 -23.27
CA ASP A 69 8.22 -11.35 -24.72
C ASP A 69 8.70 -12.75 -25.11
N LYS A 70 7.98 -13.40 -26.04
CA LYS A 70 8.27 -14.79 -26.42
C LYS A 70 9.59 -14.94 -27.17
N GLU A 71 9.98 -13.94 -27.96
CA GLU A 71 11.21 -13.98 -28.74
C GLU A 71 12.41 -13.76 -27.81
N GLN A 72 12.34 -12.75 -26.94
CA GLN A 72 13.39 -12.49 -25.94
C GLN A 72 13.55 -13.63 -24.93
N ARG A 73 12.43 -14.23 -24.49
CA ARG A 73 12.47 -15.41 -23.62
C ARG A 73 13.15 -16.59 -24.30
N ALA A 74 12.85 -16.85 -25.58
CA ALA A 74 13.50 -17.93 -26.32
C ALA A 74 15.02 -17.71 -26.43
N VAL A 75 15.45 -16.49 -26.75
CA VAL A 75 16.88 -16.13 -26.80
C VAL A 75 17.54 -16.33 -25.44
N TYR A 76 16.91 -15.87 -24.35
CA TYR A 76 17.40 -16.10 -22.99
C TYR A 76 17.48 -17.59 -22.64
N ASP A 77 16.48 -18.37 -23.04
CA ASP A 77 16.41 -19.80 -22.76
C ASP A 77 17.45 -20.64 -23.51
N GLU A 78 17.86 -20.19 -24.70
CA GLU A 78 18.86 -20.84 -25.56
C GLU A 78 20.29 -20.39 -25.25
N GLN A 79 20.50 -19.08 -25.06
CA GLN A 79 21.84 -18.49 -24.97
C GLN A 79 22.23 -18.10 -23.54
N GLY A 80 21.27 -17.98 -22.62
CA GLY A 80 21.51 -17.52 -21.25
C GLY A 80 21.91 -16.05 -21.14
N VAL A 81 21.80 -15.28 -22.22
CA VAL A 81 22.11 -13.85 -22.29
C VAL A 81 20.87 -13.03 -22.56
N VAL A 82 20.90 -11.76 -22.17
CA VAL A 82 19.82 -10.79 -22.42
C VAL A 82 20.35 -9.74 -23.39
N ASP A 83 19.62 -9.49 -24.47
CA ASP A 83 19.90 -8.38 -25.37
C ASP A 83 19.42 -7.07 -24.74
N GLU A 84 20.35 -6.31 -24.17
CA GLU A 84 20.07 -5.04 -23.48
C GLU A 84 19.80 -3.86 -24.43
N GLU A 85 20.17 -3.99 -25.70
CA GLU A 85 19.93 -2.97 -26.74
C GLU A 85 18.56 -3.14 -27.42
N SER A 86 17.85 -4.22 -27.08
CA SER A 86 16.49 -4.48 -27.53
C SER A 86 15.54 -3.30 -27.26
N ASP A 87 14.72 -2.96 -28.26
CA ASP A 87 13.67 -1.95 -28.14
C ASP A 87 12.68 -2.24 -27.00
N VAL A 88 12.55 -3.51 -26.59
CA VAL A 88 11.70 -3.97 -25.49
C VAL A 88 12.18 -3.42 -24.13
N LEU A 89 13.49 -3.14 -24.01
CA LEU A 89 14.16 -2.58 -22.84
C LEU A 89 14.47 -1.09 -22.96
N SER A 90 14.42 -0.53 -24.17
CA SER A 90 14.66 0.90 -24.46
C SER A 90 13.45 1.79 -24.13
N GLN A 91 12.24 1.22 -24.11
CA GLN A 91 11.04 1.97 -23.77
C GLN A 91 11.05 2.39 -22.31
N ASP A 92 11.04 3.71 -22.10
CA ASP A 92 10.69 4.39 -20.87
C ASP A 92 9.20 4.11 -20.55
N ARG A 93 8.89 2.85 -20.19
CA ARG A 93 7.53 2.43 -19.89
C ARG A 93 7.05 3.25 -18.71
N CYS A 94 5.99 4.03 -18.90
CA CYS A 94 5.27 4.66 -17.80
C CYS A 94 4.71 3.55 -16.92
N TRP A 95 5.44 3.20 -15.85
CA TRP A 95 5.10 2.11 -14.97
C TRP A 95 3.70 2.32 -14.38
N GLU A 96 3.31 3.54 -14.03
CA GLU A 96 1.95 3.84 -13.54
C GLU A 96 0.85 3.34 -14.50
N ASP A 97 1.03 3.48 -15.81
CA ASP A 97 0.03 3.04 -16.80
C ASP A 97 -0.01 1.51 -16.91
N TYR A 98 1.14 0.85 -16.89
CA TYR A 98 1.21 -0.61 -16.87
C TYR A 98 0.60 -1.21 -15.59
N TRP A 99 0.83 -0.54 -14.46
CA TRP A 99 0.26 -0.95 -13.17
C TRP A 99 -1.26 -0.75 -13.12
N ARG A 100 -1.79 0.33 -13.69
CA ARG A 100 -3.25 0.51 -13.83
C ARG A 100 -3.90 -0.57 -14.70
N LEU A 101 -3.16 -1.14 -15.66
CA LEU A 101 -3.63 -2.28 -16.47
C LEU A 101 -3.56 -3.62 -15.72
N LEU A 102 -2.57 -3.79 -14.84
CA LEU A 102 -2.42 -5.00 -14.01
C LEU A 102 -3.40 -5.02 -12.83
N PHE A 103 -3.66 -3.85 -12.24
CA PHE A 103 -4.55 -3.65 -11.10
C PHE A 103 -5.73 -2.83 -11.61
N PRO A 104 -6.75 -3.48 -12.23
CA PRO A 104 -7.94 -2.76 -12.62
C PRO A 104 -8.49 -2.01 -11.41
N LYS A 105 -8.98 -0.79 -11.64
CA LYS A 105 -9.56 0.02 -10.58
C LYS A 105 -10.72 -0.77 -9.98
N ILE A 106 -10.60 -1.08 -8.69
CA ILE A 106 -11.70 -1.67 -7.93
C ILE A 106 -12.82 -0.65 -7.92
N THR A 107 -13.95 -1.05 -8.47
CA THR A 107 -15.17 -0.23 -8.51
C THR A 107 -15.98 -0.45 -7.23
N VAL A 108 -16.91 0.46 -6.96
CA VAL A 108 -17.85 0.28 -5.85
C VAL A 108 -18.70 -0.98 -6.06
N GLN A 109 -19.08 -1.28 -7.31
CA GLN A 109 -19.76 -2.53 -7.66
C GLN A 109 -18.95 -3.77 -7.28
N ASP A 110 -17.65 -3.81 -7.56
CA ASP A 110 -16.80 -4.96 -7.20
C ASP A 110 -16.80 -5.21 -5.69
N ILE A 111 -16.80 -4.14 -4.88
CA ILE A 111 -16.85 -4.24 -3.41
C ILE A 111 -18.20 -4.80 -2.96
N LEU A 112 -19.31 -4.30 -3.52
CA LEU A 112 -20.66 -4.75 -3.19
C LEU A 112 -20.90 -6.21 -3.62
N GLU A 113 -20.38 -6.61 -4.78
CA GLU A 113 -20.42 -8.00 -5.24
C GLU A 113 -19.60 -8.92 -4.34
N PHE A 114 -18.41 -8.48 -3.93
CA PHE A 114 -17.58 -9.21 -2.98
C PHE A 114 -18.30 -9.37 -1.63
N GLU A 115 -18.85 -8.29 -1.06
CA GLU A 115 -19.59 -8.33 0.21
C GLU A 115 -20.75 -9.32 0.15
N LYS A 116 -21.53 -9.29 -0.94
CA LYS A 116 -22.66 -10.20 -1.14
C LYS A 116 -22.22 -11.66 -1.25
N LYS A 117 -21.07 -11.92 -1.86
CA LYS A 117 -20.53 -13.28 -2.01
C LYS A 117 -19.93 -13.80 -0.70
N TYR A 118 -19.26 -12.93 0.05
CA TYR A 118 -18.58 -13.29 1.29
C TYR A 118 -19.57 -13.53 2.43
N LYS A 119 -20.58 -12.66 2.60
CA LYS A 119 -21.58 -12.81 3.66
C LYS A 119 -22.40 -14.10 3.51
N GLY A 120 -22.42 -14.92 4.55
CA GLY A 120 -23.09 -16.22 4.59
C GLY A 120 -22.31 -17.35 3.92
N SER A 121 -21.08 -17.10 3.47
CA SER A 121 -20.22 -18.13 2.89
C SER A 121 -19.51 -18.97 3.95
N GLU A 122 -18.94 -20.09 3.53
CA GLU A 122 -18.07 -20.91 4.39
C GLU A 122 -16.76 -20.18 4.74
N GLU A 123 -16.27 -19.31 3.85
CA GLU A 123 -15.06 -18.51 4.08
C GLU A 123 -15.27 -17.58 5.29
N GLU A 124 -16.42 -16.89 5.33
CA GLU A 124 -16.74 -16.05 6.47
C GLU A 124 -16.89 -16.86 7.77
N ARG A 125 -17.52 -18.04 7.71
CA ARG A 125 -17.63 -18.90 8.88
C ARG A 125 -16.25 -19.24 9.45
N GLN A 126 -15.31 -19.62 8.60
CA GLN A 126 -13.93 -19.95 9.00
C GLN A 126 -13.21 -18.73 9.58
N ASP A 127 -13.32 -17.57 8.93
CA ASP A 127 -12.69 -16.33 9.38
C ASP A 127 -13.24 -15.89 10.75
N VAL A 128 -14.55 -16.00 10.95
CA VAL A 128 -15.20 -15.66 12.24
C VAL A 128 -14.75 -16.62 13.34
N ILE A 129 -14.64 -17.92 13.05
CA ILE A 129 -14.11 -18.92 13.98
C ILE A 129 -12.65 -18.61 14.33
N GLN A 130 -11.84 -18.26 13.33
CA GLN A 130 -10.44 -17.88 13.54
C GLN A 130 -10.33 -16.64 14.44
N LEU A 131 -11.13 -15.60 14.17
CA LEU A 131 -11.18 -14.39 14.99
C LEU A 131 -11.68 -14.68 16.40
N TYR A 132 -12.65 -15.58 16.55
CA TYR A 132 -13.15 -16.01 17.85
C TYR A 132 -12.05 -16.62 18.72
N VAL A 133 -11.24 -17.52 18.16
CA VAL A 133 -10.10 -18.13 18.85
C VAL A 133 -9.02 -17.09 19.13
N GLN A 134 -8.69 -16.25 18.15
CA GLN A 134 -7.66 -15.20 18.28
C GLN A 134 -7.98 -14.19 19.39
N HIS A 135 -9.24 -13.81 19.52
CA HIS A 135 -9.70 -12.83 20.51
C HIS A 135 -10.35 -13.45 21.75
N GLN A 136 -10.24 -14.78 21.92
CA GLN A 136 -10.77 -15.51 23.08
C GLN A 136 -12.24 -15.18 23.38
N GLY A 137 -13.06 -15.04 22.32
CA GLY A 137 -14.48 -14.72 22.42
C GLY A 137 -14.82 -13.28 22.81
N ASP A 138 -13.88 -12.33 22.76
CA ASP A 138 -14.21 -10.91 22.93
C ASP A 138 -14.87 -10.36 21.66
N MET A 139 -16.20 -10.21 21.74
CA MET A 139 -17.01 -9.78 20.61
C MET A 139 -16.71 -8.34 20.17
N ASP A 140 -16.18 -7.45 21.02
CA ASP A 140 -15.79 -6.09 20.60
C ASP A 140 -14.64 -6.17 19.59
N ALA A 141 -13.60 -6.95 19.91
CA ALA A 141 -12.42 -7.16 19.09
C ALA A 141 -12.73 -7.94 17.81
N ILE A 142 -13.62 -8.94 17.90
CA ILE A 142 -14.09 -9.72 16.74
C ILE A 142 -14.81 -8.78 15.76
N THR A 143 -15.78 -7.97 16.20
CA THR A 143 -16.50 -7.07 15.29
C THR A 143 -15.62 -5.98 14.68
N ALA A 144 -14.58 -5.54 15.39
CA ALA A 144 -13.62 -4.57 14.87
C ALA A 144 -12.67 -5.17 13.82
N SER A 145 -12.46 -6.49 13.83
CA SER A 145 -11.53 -7.19 12.95
C SER A 145 -12.23 -7.96 11.83
N ALA A 146 -13.53 -8.25 11.97
CA ALA A 146 -14.31 -9.02 11.02
C ALA A 146 -14.52 -8.27 9.71
N LEU A 147 -14.22 -8.95 8.60
CA LEU A 147 -14.40 -8.42 7.25
C LEU A 147 -15.88 -8.22 6.94
N CYS A 148 -16.20 -7.12 6.24
CA CYS A 148 -17.57 -6.77 5.82
C CYS A 148 -18.59 -6.76 6.97
N CYS A 149 -18.14 -6.57 8.21
CA CYS A 149 -19.02 -6.55 9.37
C CYS A 149 -19.65 -5.17 9.53
N SER A 150 -20.96 -5.09 9.34
CA SER A 150 -21.73 -3.94 9.82
C SER A 150 -22.18 -4.18 11.26
N GLN A 151 -22.63 -3.12 11.91
CA GLN A 151 -23.19 -3.21 13.27
C GLN A 151 -24.44 -4.10 13.34
N GLU A 152 -25.18 -4.24 12.23
CA GLU A 152 -26.39 -5.05 12.14
C GLU A 152 -26.07 -6.55 12.02
N ASP A 153 -24.83 -6.90 11.65
CA ASP A 153 -24.38 -8.28 11.42
C ASP A 153 -23.99 -9.02 12.72
N GLU A 154 -23.88 -8.33 13.85
CA GLU A 154 -23.52 -8.94 15.15
C GLU A 154 -24.36 -10.18 15.52
N PRO A 155 -25.70 -10.22 15.36
CA PRO A 155 -26.49 -11.42 15.64
C PRO A 155 -26.11 -12.61 14.76
N ARG A 156 -25.73 -12.35 13.51
CA ARG A 156 -25.32 -13.37 12.54
C ARG A 156 -23.97 -13.94 12.92
N LEU A 157 -23.00 -13.10 13.29
CA LEU A 157 -21.71 -13.55 13.82
C LEU A 157 -21.87 -14.39 15.10
N CYS A 158 -22.74 -13.94 16.02
CA CYS A 158 -23.08 -14.70 17.22
C CYS A 158 -23.67 -16.07 16.88
N SER A 159 -24.55 -16.18 15.88
CA SER A 159 -25.11 -17.47 15.46
C SER A 159 -24.06 -18.43 14.87
N ILE A 160 -23.09 -17.90 14.13
CA ILE A 160 -21.97 -18.69 13.57
C ILE A 160 -21.12 -19.26 14.71
N ILE A 161 -20.73 -18.40 15.65
CA ILE A 161 -19.91 -18.80 16.81
C ILE A 161 -20.66 -19.80 17.69
N GLN A 162 -21.94 -19.54 17.95
CA GLN A 162 -22.76 -20.45 18.76
C GLN A 162 -22.89 -21.82 18.09
N ALA A 163 -23.13 -21.87 16.78
CA ALA A 163 -23.18 -23.12 16.04
C ALA A 163 -21.85 -23.89 16.11
N ALA A 164 -20.70 -23.20 16.06
CA ALA A 164 -19.38 -23.80 16.18
C ALA A 164 -19.07 -24.32 17.60
N ILE A 165 -19.60 -23.66 18.64
CA ILE A 165 -19.53 -24.15 20.03
C ILE A 165 -20.41 -25.39 20.19
N ASP A 166 -21.63 -25.35 19.64
CA ASP A 166 -22.60 -26.45 19.72
C ASP A 166 -22.11 -27.69 18.96
N SER A 167 -21.33 -27.51 17.90
CA SER A 167 -20.68 -28.59 17.16
C SER A 167 -19.34 -29.06 17.77
N GLU A 168 -18.96 -28.55 18.94
CA GLU A 168 -17.70 -28.83 19.62
C GLU A 168 -16.43 -28.55 18.79
N GLU A 169 -16.52 -27.68 17.77
CA GLU A 169 -15.37 -27.28 16.94
C GLU A 169 -14.47 -26.28 17.66
N VAL A 170 -15.07 -25.42 18.50
CA VAL A 170 -14.36 -24.43 19.31
C VAL A 170 -14.79 -24.48 20.77
N THR A 171 -13.84 -24.15 21.65
CA THR A 171 -14.10 -24.08 23.09
C THR A 171 -14.87 -22.80 23.43
N ALA A 172 -15.91 -22.93 24.26
CA ALA A 172 -16.66 -21.79 24.74
C ALA A 172 -15.82 -20.90 25.68
N PHE A 173 -15.53 -19.67 25.26
CA PHE A 173 -14.87 -18.68 26.10
C PHE A 173 -15.86 -17.95 27.03
N PRO A 174 -15.46 -17.62 28.28
CA PRO A 174 -16.30 -16.85 29.21
C PRO A 174 -16.69 -15.46 28.70
N ALA A 175 -15.81 -14.83 27.91
CA ALA A 175 -16.03 -13.49 27.35
C ALA A 175 -17.26 -13.44 26.43
N PHE A 176 -17.50 -14.52 25.68
CA PHE A 176 -18.65 -14.68 24.79
C PHE A 176 -19.90 -15.15 25.55
N THR A 177 -19.76 -16.20 26.36
CA THR A 177 -20.92 -16.84 27.02
C THR A 177 -21.54 -16.01 28.14
N ARG A 178 -20.75 -15.18 28.84
CA ARG A 178 -21.21 -14.38 29.99
C ARG A 178 -21.29 -12.89 29.68
N GLU A 179 -21.42 -12.53 28.41
CA GLU A 179 -21.53 -11.13 28.02
C GLU A 179 -22.82 -10.49 28.54
N SER A 180 -22.70 -9.36 29.24
CA SER A 180 -23.87 -8.64 29.75
C SER A 180 -24.62 -7.92 28.62
N GLU A 181 -25.96 -7.91 28.70
CA GLU A 181 -26.81 -7.14 27.78
C GLU A 181 -26.49 -5.63 27.78
N LYS A 182 -26.01 -5.11 28.92
CA LYS A 182 -25.52 -3.73 29.01
C LYS A 182 -24.32 -3.49 28.09
N LYS A 183 -23.39 -4.44 28.00
CA LYS A 183 -22.21 -4.37 27.13
C LYS A 183 -22.63 -4.40 25.65
N LYS A 184 -23.50 -5.34 25.26
CA LYS A 184 -24.08 -5.42 23.90
C LYS A 184 -24.76 -4.12 23.48
N ARG A 185 -25.63 -3.58 24.36
CA ARG A 185 -26.33 -2.31 24.10
C ARG A 185 -25.37 -1.13 24.00
N ALA A 186 -24.32 -1.10 24.83
CA ALA A 186 -23.30 -0.05 24.78
C ALA A 186 -22.52 -0.08 23.46
N ARG A 187 -22.18 -1.26 22.95
CA ARG A 187 -21.52 -1.41 21.65
C ARG A 187 -22.38 -0.90 20.50
N ARG A 188 -23.65 -1.31 20.46
CA ARG A 188 -24.61 -0.81 19.46
C ARG A 188 -24.73 0.71 19.52
N LYS A 189 -24.98 1.26 20.71
CA LYS A 189 -25.09 2.72 20.86
C LYS A 189 -23.82 3.47 20.42
N ARG A 190 -22.63 2.90 20.68
CA ARG A 190 -21.36 3.49 20.26
C ARG A 190 -21.26 3.53 18.73
N ALA A 191 -21.57 2.42 18.06
CA ALA A 191 -21.51 2.33 16.62
C ALA A 191 -22.59 3.19 15.93
N ASP A 192 -23.80 3.30 16.51
CA ASP A 192 -24.84 4.22 16.01
C ASP A 192 -24.37 5.69 16.06
N ARG A 193 -23.69 6.06 17.15
CA ARG A 193 -23.13 7.41 17.31
C ARG A 193 -22.00 7.66 16.32
N GLU A 194 -21.07 6.72 16.18
CA GLU A 194 -19.97 6.83 15.22
C GLU A 194 -20.51 6.96 13.78
N ARG A 195 -21.58 6.23 13.42
CA ARG A 195 -22.27 6.38 12.13
C ARG A 195 -22.85 7.79 11.93
N GLN A 196 -23.55 8.32 12.93
CA GLN A 196 -24.12 9.67 12.86
C GLN A 196 -23.02 10.73 12.67
N GLU A 197 -21.93 10.61 13.43
CA GLU A 197 -20.76 11.49 13.30
C GLU A 197 -20.14 11.40 11.89
N ALA A 198 -20.07 10.20 11.29
CA ALA A 198 -19.57 10.02 9.93
C ALA A 198 -20.50 10.63 8.86
N GLU A 199 -21.82 10.45 9.00
CA GLU A 199 -22.81 11.06 8.10
C GLU A 199 -22.79 12.59 8.19
N GLU A 200 -22.59 13.15 9.38
CA GLU A 200 -22.40 14.59 9.59
C GLU A 200 -21.11 15.10 8.94
N MET A 201 -19.98 14.43 9.19
CA MET A 201 -18.70 14.77 8.54
C MET A 201 -18.77 14.67 7.01
N GLN A 202 -19.47 13.68 6.46
CA GLN A 202 -19.67 13.56 5.01
C GLN A 202 -20.43 14.75 4.44
N LYS A 203 -21.48 15.21 5.13
CA LYS A 203 -22.25 16.40 4.75
C LYS A 203 -21.40 17.67 4.85
N GLU A 204 -20.62 17.83 5.91
CA GLU A 204 -19.71 18.98 6.09
C GLU A 204 -18.64 19.05 5.02
N MET A 205 -18.08 17.90 4.61
CA MET A 205 -17.09 17.82 3.53
C MET A 205 -17.69 18.09 2.14
N GLY A 206 -19.00 18.31 2.02
CA GLY A 206 -19.66 18.58 0.74
C GLY A 206 -19.58 17.41 -0.24
N LEU A 207 -19.36 16.19 0.26
CA LEU A 207 -19.30 14.97 -0.52
C LEU A 207 -20.73 14.53 -0.84
N GLY A 208 -21.25 14.99 -1.98
CA GLY A 208 -22.51 14.49 -2.54
C GLY A 208 -22.37 13.06 -3.11
N ASP A 209 -23.50 12.47 -3.52
CA ASP A 209 -23.63 11.09 -4.06
C ASP A 209 -22.88 10.83 -5.40
N GLN A 210 -21.97 11.71 -5.81
CA GLN A 210 -21.26 11.52 -7.07
C GLN A 210 -20.09 10.55 -6.85
N ASP A 211 -20.22 9.40 -7.52
CA ASP A 211 -19.16 8.42 -7.76
C ASP A 211 -17.93 9.12 -8.34
N ASP A 212 -16.95 9.41 -7.48
CA ASP A 212 -15.55 9.06 -7.72
C ASP A 212 -14.66 9.75 -6.69
N SER A 213 -14.44 9.05 -5.58
CA SER A 213 -13.08 8.80 -5.12
C SER A 213 -13.11 7.82 -3.94
N LEU A 214 -12.74 6.58 -4.21
CA LEU A 214 -12.38 5.59 -3.17
C LEU A 214 -11.32 6.15 -2.20
N VAL A 215 -10.51 7.13 -2.64
CA VAL A 215 -9.55 7.88 -1.80
C VAL A 215 -10.27 8.83 -0.84
N MET A 216 -11.44 9.37 -1.19
CA MET A 216 -12.26 10.18 -0.27
C MET A 216 -12.94 9.32 0.80
N MET A 217 -13.43 8.13 0.44
CA MET A 217 -13.94 7.14 1.41
C MET A 217 -12.82 6.64 2.35
N LEU A 218 -11.63 6.37 1.82
CA LEU A 218 -10.47 5.95 2.63
C LEU A 218 -9.98 7.04 3.59
N LYS A 219 -10.00 8.32 3.19
CA LYS A 219 -9.68 9.45 4.08
C LYS A 219 -10.69 9.59 5.23
N VAL A 220 -11.95 9.24 5.01
CA VAL A 220 -12.98 9.16 6.06
C VAL A 220 -12.74 7.96 6.98
N THR A 221 -12.38 6.78 6.46
CA THR A 221 -12.01 5.62 7.30
C THR A 221 -10.68 5.80 8.05
N GLY A 222 -9.75 6.62 7.54
CA GLY A 222 -8.52 7.01 8.24
C GLY A 222 -8.74 7.94 9.44
N ALA A 223 -9.95 8.50 9.58
CA ALA A 223 -10.38 9.19 10.79
C ALA A 223 -10.95 8.21 11.84
N TYR A 224 -11.46 7.05 11.44
CA TYR A 224 -11.94 6.00 12.36
C TYR A 224 -10.80 5.34 13.15
N THR A 225 -9.57 5.32 12.62
CA THR A 225 -8.39 4.82 13.35
C THR A 225 -7.70 5.88 14.23
N ARG A 226 -8.17 7.14 14.26
CA ARG A 226 -7.52 8.23 15.01
C ARG A 226 -8.18 8.61 16.34
N LEU A 227 -9.29 7.99 16.72
CA LEU A 227 -9.88 8.15 18.07
C LEU A 227 -9.78 6.92 18.97
N ALA A 228 -9.04 5.89 18.55
CA ALA A 228 -8.58 4.82 19.44
C ALA A 228 -7.09 4.61 19.22
N GLY A 229 -6.29 4.91 20.24
CA GLY A 229 -4.86 4.60 20.26
C GLY A 229 -4.65 3.09 20.12
N CYS A 230 -4.38 2.64 18.91
CA CYS A 230 -3.84 1.32 18.57
C CYS A 230 -3.19 1.39 17.18
N CYS A 231 -2.19 2.27 17.03
CA CYS A 231 -1.17 2.06 16.02
C CYS A 231 -0.19 1.02 16.54
N PHE A 232 -0.56 -0.26 16.47
CA PHE A 232 0.40 -1.35 16.41
C PHE A 232 -0.34 -2.56 15.83
N LEU A 233 -0.07 -2.87 14.56
CA LEU A 233 0.44 -4.16 14.08
C LEU A 233 -0.01 -4.43 12.64
N PHE A 234 0.98 -4.66 11.78
CA PHE A 234 0.89 -5.66 10.70
C PHE A 234 2.07 -6.63 10.89
N PHE A 235 1.77 -7.75 11.57
CA PHE A 235 2.27 -9.16 11.52
C PHE A 235 3.67 -9.53 10.92
N PRO A 236 4.27 -10.71 11.25
CA PRO A 236 4.22 -11.57 12.45
C PRO A 236 5.59 -12.18 12.89
N SER A 237 5.55 -13.00 13.96
CA SER A 237 6.51 -14.06 14.34
C SER A 237 7.88 -13.66 14.90
N ILE A 238 8.02 -13.73 16.23
CA ILE A 238 8.98 -14.58 16.99
C ILE A 238 8.67 -14.38 18.49
N THR A 239 8.44 -15.48 19.18
CA THR A 239 8.28 -15.60 20.63
C THR A 239 9.63 -15.46 21.33
N PHE A 240 9.79 -14.53 22.29
CA PHE A 240 10.69 -14.67 23.46
C PHE A 240 10.17 -13.79 24.63
N PRO A 241 10.44 -14.15 25.89
CA PRO A 241 9.59 -13.88 27.05
C PRO A 241 9.76 -12.47 27.64
N CYS A 242 8.64 -11.88 28.05
CA CYS A 242 8.58 -10.65 28.83
C CYS A 242 9.23 -10.84 30.20
N LEU A 243 10.36 -10.16 30.43
CA LEU A 243 10.77 -9.77 31.76
C LEU A 243 10.01 -8.50 32.16
N PHE A 244 9.20 -8.68 33.19
CA PHE A 244 8.49 -7.68 33.97
C PHE A 244 9.47 -6.59 34.45
N PHE A 245 9.26 -5.31 34.12
CA PHE A 245 9.82 -4.24 34.94
C PHE A 245 8.81 -3.12 35.20
N SER A 246 8.72 -2.82 36.48
CA SER A 246 7.69 -2.05 37.15
C SER A 246 7.81 -0.55 36.85
N SER A 247 6.64 0.06 36.72
CA SER A 247 6.41 1.49 36.62
C SER A 247 6.93 2.25 37.86
N LYS A 248 8.11 2.88 37.75
CA LYS A 248 8.56 4.04 38.53
C LYS A 248 9.91 4.48 37.97
N ASP A 249 9.90 5.59 37.23
CA ASP A 249 10.89 6.68 37.33
C ASP A 249 10.67 7.67 36.18
N ARG A 250 9.92 8.72 36.50
CA ARG A 250 9.91 9.99 35.77
C ARG A 250 11.16 10.74 36.21
N HIS A 251 12.05 11.09 35.29
CA HIS A 251 12.97 12.22 35.51
C HIS A 251 12.99 13.13 34.27
N PRO A 252 12.98 14.47 34.46
CA PRO A 252 12.82 15.43 33.38
C PRO A 252 14.20 15.88 32.90
N GLU A 253 14.58 15.53 31.68
CA GLU A 253 15.53 16.28 30.84
C GLU A 253 15.81 15.47 29.56
N SER A 254 14.99 15.70 28.55
CA SER A 254 15.34 15.36 27.17
C SER A 254 14.82 16.48 26.28
N ARG A 255 15.66 17.51 26.14
CA ARG A 255 15.49 18.60 25.19
C ARG A 255 15.30 18.01 23.79
N ILE A 256 14.18 18.36 23.19
CA ILE A 256 13.82 18.10 21.80
C ILE A 256 14.86 18.77 20.90
N LEU A 257 15.68 17.96 20.22
CA LEU A 257 16.44 18.41 19.05
C LEU A 257 15.49 18.40 17.86
N ILE A 258 15.04 19.60 17.46
CA ILE A 258 14.35 19.82 16.20
C ILE A 258 15.40 19.72 15.09
N VAL A 259 15.46 18.58 14.41
CA VAL A 259 16.17 18.46 13.14
C VAL A 259 15.22 18.94 12.05
N SER A 260 15.45 20.15 11.55
CA SER A 260 14.83 20.66 10.33
C SER A 260 15.20 19.78 9.14
N TYR A 261 14.20 19.21 8.47
CA TYR A 261 14.37 18.58 7.17
C TYR A 261 14.71 19.64 6.11
N PRO A 262 15.69 19.40 5.22
CA PRO A 262 15.94 20.27 4.09
C PRO A 262 14.81 20.13 3.06
N THR A 263 14.23 21.28 2.71
CA THR A 263 13.21 21.43 1.70
C THR A 263 13.74 21.08 0.31
N TRP A 264 12.97 20.25 -0.40
CA TRP A 264 13.10 19.97 -1.83
C TRP A 264 13.13 21.29 -2.64
N LYS A 265 14.26 21.62 -3.26
CA LYS A 265 14.30 22.55 -4.40
C LYS A 265 14.39 21.73 -5.67
N GLN A 266 13.30 21.75 -6.44
CA GLN A 266 13.27 21.25 -7.81
C GLN A 266 14.32 22.00 -8.63
N ASN A 267 15.22 21.25 -9.25
CA ASN A 267 16.24 21.75 -10.15
C ASN A 267 15.60 21.94 -11.53
N THR A 268 15.10 23.15 -11.81
CA THR A 268 14.62 23.49 -13.15
C THR A 268 15.82 23.78 -14.07
N PRO A 269 15.80 23.30 -15.32
CA PRO A 269 16.90 23.55 -16.25
C PRO A 269 16.98 25.04 -16.61
N LYS A 270 18.17 25.62 -16.43
CA LYS A 270 18.51 26.99 -16.82
C LYS A 270 18.33 27.17 -18.33
N LYS A 271 17.42 28.08 -18.72
CA LYS A 271 17.40 28.65 -20.08
C LYS A 271 18.70 29.42 -20.32
N MET A 272 19.49 28.99 -21.30
CA MET A 272 20.51 29.84 -21.93
C MET A 272 19.83 30.87 -22.85
N GLY A 273 20.37 32.08 -22.85
CA GLY A 273 20.32 32.98 -24.00
C GLY A 273 19.33 34.13 -23.93
N ASN A 274 19.73 35.24 -23.29
CA ASN A 274 19.63 36.54 -23.94
C ASN A 274 20.63 37.51 -23.33
N LEU A 275 21.74 37.71 -24.04
CA LEU A 275 22.73 38.75 -23.80
C LEU A 275 22.10 40.09 -24.26
N LYS A 276 21.70 40.92 -23.29
CA LYS A 276 21.67 42.38 -23.48
C LYS A 276 22.84 42.93 -22.70
N GLY A 277 23.86 43.37 -23.44
CA GLY A 277 24.96 44.15 -22.91
C GLY A 277 24.51 45.60 -22.77
N ASP A 278 24.65 46.13 -21.56
CA ASP A 278 24.66 47.56 -21.28
C ASP A 278 26.08 47.90 -20.81
N GLU A 279 26.89 48.44 -21.72
CA GLU A 279 28.16 49.09 -21.40
C GLU A 279 27.90 50.56 -21.07
N GLU A 280 28.33 50.96 -19.87
CA GLU A 280 28.25 52.31 -19.36
C GLU A 280 29.45 53.14 -19.84
N GLU A 281 29.12 54.14 -20.65
CA GLU A 281 29.65 55.52 -20.65
C GLU A 281 31.18 55.73 -20.53
N LYS A 282 31.80 56.03 -21.68
CA LYS A 282 32.94 56.96 -21.71
C LYS A 282 32.75 58.03 -22.79
N SER A 283 32.63 59.25 -22.28
CA SER A 283 32.63 60.53 -22.98
C SER A 283 33.81 60.68 -23.95
N GLU A 284 33.54 61.04 -25.20
CA GLU A 284 34.42 61.98 -25.90
C GLU A 284 33.71 62.75 -27.03
N LYS A 285 33.98 64.05 -27.03
CA LYS A 285 33.39 65.09 -27.88
C LYS A 285 33.96 64.98 -29.31
N ARG A 286 33.14 65.19 -30.34
CA ARG A 286 33.38 66.12 -31.49
C ARG A 286 32.36 65.96 -32.63
N THR A 287 31.54 67.00 -32.77
CA THR A 287 31.20 67.72 -34.02
C THR A 287 30.86 66.95 -35.32
N GLY A 288 29.60 67.10 -35.77
CA GLY A 288 29.32 67.83 -37.01
C GLY A 288 28.74 67.07 -38.21
N SER A 289 27.56 67.54 -38.66
CA SER A 289 27.03 67.54 -40.05
C SER A 289 26.68 66.17 -40.68
N GLY A 290 25.55 65.93 -41.34
CA GLY A 290 24.46 66.79 -41.79
C GLY A 290 23.58 66.04 -42.80
N TYR A 291 22.37 66.57 -42.96
CA TYR A 291 21.48 66.57 -44.13
C TYR A 291 20.78 65.32 -44.67
N SER A 292 19.47 65.53 -44.80
CA SER A 292 18.42 64.80 -45.49
C SER A 292 18.69 64.49 -46.97
N ARG A 293 18.10 63.40 -47.44
CA ARG A 293 17.06 63.43 -48.49
C ARG A 293 16.27 62.13 -48.52
#